data_AF-A0A5P9XPS1-F1
#
_entry.id   AF-A0A5P9XPS1-F1
#
_cell.length_a   1.000
_cell.length_b   1.000
_cell.length_c   1.000
_cell.angle_alpha   90.00
_cell.angle_beta   90.00
_cell.angle_gamma   90.00
#
_symmetry.space_group_name_H-M   'P 1'
#
loop_
_entity.id
_entity.type
_entity.pdbx_description
1 polymer ?
#
loop_
_entity_poly.entity_id
_entity_poly.type
_entity_poly.pdbx_seq_one_letter_code
_entity_poly.pdbx_strand_id
1 'polypeptide(L)'
;MAKILGWAGIIPLILANLGFWKGYGVVALTLGNMYAAIILSFLGAIHWGLAMNREHSDDAPMLMMWSVIPALWGFFALWWSAPVALALLILGFIAQWFADYRINKRLNLPNWFLPLRSGLTAAVISLLGLLLLQLYAGF
;
A
#
# COMPACT_ATOMS: atom_id res chain seq x y z
N MET A 1 20.35 -0.49 0.97
CA MET A 1 19.48 0.67 1.22
C MET A 1 18.00 0.37 0.98
N ALA A 2 17.58 -0.02 -0.25
CA ALA A 2 16.17 -0.24 -0.59
C ALA A 2 15.39 -1.17 0.37
N LYS A 3 15.99 -2.30 0.77
CA LYS A 3 15.38 -3.22 1.75
C LYS A 3 15.13 -2.56 3.11
N ILE A 4 16.11 -1.81 3.63
CA ILE A 4 16.03 -1.16 4.95
C ILE A 4 14.92 -0.11 4.92
N LEU A 5 14.91 0.76 3.91
CA LEU A 5 13.89 1.81 3.79
C LEU A 5 12.49 1.22 3.56
N GLY A 6 12.37 0.19 2.74
CA GLY A 6 11.10 -0.50 2.50
C GLY A 6 10.52 -1.10 3.77
N TRP A 7 11.33 -1.85 4.53
CA TRP A 7 10.90 -2.46 5.78
C TRP A 7 10.73 -1.43 6.91
N ALA A 8 11.49 -0.34 6.95
CA ALA A 8 11.22 0.75 7.90
C ALA A 8 9.83 1.37 7.67
N GLY A 9 9.33 1.35 6.44
CA GLY A 9 8.00 1.81 6.07
C GLY A 9 6.84 1.02 6.70
N ILE A 10 7.05 -0.13 7.36
CA ILE A 10 5.94 -0.82 8.07
C ILE A 10 5.78 -0.37 9.52
N ILE A 11 6.75 0.38 10.07
CA ILE A 11 6.80 0.74 11.50
C ILE A 11 5.50 1.42 11.96
N PRO A 12 4.93 2.41 11.25
CA PRO A 12 3.70 3.07 11.73
C PRO A 12 2.49 2.14 11.77
N LEU A 13 2.43 1.09 10.92
CA LEU A 13 1.36 0.08 10.97
C LEU A 13 1.52 -0.87 12.16
N ILE A 14 2.76 -1.18 12.54
CA ILE A 14 3.05 -1.92 13.79
C ILE A 14 2.60 -1.09 14.98
N LEU A 15 2.95 0.21 15.01
CA LEU A 15 2.54 1.13 16.07
C LEU A 15 1.02 1.29 16.14
N ALA A 16 0.32 1.29 15.01
CA ALA A 16 -1.15 1.30 14.99
C ALA A 16 -1.71 0.06 15.71
N ASN A 17 -1.24 -1.14 15.37
CA ASN A 17 -1.68 -2.38 16.03
C ASN A 17 -1.37 -2.40 17.53
N LEU A 18 -0.17 -1.97 17.94
CA LEU A 18 0.20 -1.88 19.35
C LEU A 18 -0.65 -0.84 20.09
N GLY A 19 -0.91 0.31 19.45
CA GLY A 19 -1.75 1.37 20.00
C GLY A 19 -3.18 0.89 20.23
N PHE A 20 -3.74 0.16 19.27
CA PHE A 20 -5.09 -0.38 19.40
C PHE A 20 -5.18 -1.34 20.60
N TRP A 21 -4.27 -2.30 20.69
CA TRP A 21 -4.19 -3.27 21.79
C TRP A 21 -3.96 -2.61 23.17
N LYS A 22 -3.36 -1.42 23.22
CA LYS A 22 -3.19 -0.62 24.44
C LYS A 22 -4.41 0.23 24.80
N GLY A 23 -5.49 0.16 24.03
CA GLY A 23 -6.73 0.90 24.27
C GLY A 23 -6.84 2.23 23.51
N TYR A 24 -5.90 2.56 22.62
CA TYR A 24 -5.95 3.79 21.81
C TYR A 24 -6.76 3.62 20.52
N GLY A 25 -7.89 2.90 20.56
CA GLY A 25 -8.59 2.36 19.40
C GLY A 25 -8.82 3.37 18.25
N VAL A 26 -9.44 4.52 18.52
CA VAL A 26 -9.73 5.54 17.48
C VAL A 26 -8.44 6.11 16.86
N VAL A 27 -7.46 6.44 17.69
CA VAL A 27 -6.18 7.01 17.23
C VAL A 27 -5.41 5.99 16.41
N ALA A 28 -5.36 4.74 16.88
CA ALA A 28 -4.71 3.62 16.21
C ALA A 28 -5.34 3.29 14.85
N LEU A 29 -6.68 3.24 14.77
CA LEU A 29 -7.39 3.04 13.50
C LEU A 29 -7.16 4.19 12.52
N THR A 30 -7.16 5.42 13.01
CA THR A 30 -6.90 6.61 12.20
C THR A 30 -5.49 6.56 11.64
N LEU A 31 -4.49 6.26 12.48
CA LEU A 31 -3.10 6.08 12.07
C LEU A 31 -2.97 4.97 11.02
N GLY A 32 -3.55 3.79 11.28
CA GLY A 32 -3.47 2.64 10.39
C GLY A 32 -4.06 2.95 9.00
N ASN A 33 -5.27 3.50 8.96
CA ASN A 33 -5.95 3.84 7.72
C ASN A 33 -5.23 4.95 6.94
N MET A 34 -4.92 6.08 7.60
CA MET A 34 -4.27 7.20 6.93
C MET A 34 -2.88 6.81 6.40
N TYR A 35 -2.09 6.11 7.21
CA TYR A 35 -0.75 5.72 6.82
C TYR A 35 -0.77 4.69 5.68
N ALA A 36 -1.68 3.71 5.72
CA ALA A 36 -1.84 2.76 4.63
C ALA A 36 -2.28 3.44 3.31
N ALA A 37 -3.18 4.42 3.37
CA ALA A 37 -3.56 5.22 2.20
C ALA A 37 -2.37 6.02 1.63
N ILE A 38 -1.54 6.61 2.50
CA ILE A 38 -0.31 7.32 2.11
C ILE A 38 0.66 6.36 1.40
N ILE A 39 0.91 5.17 1.97
CA ILE A 39 1.78 4.18 1.34
C ILE A 39 1.20 3.74 0.00
N LEU A 40 -0.11 3.45 -0.08
CA LEU A 40 -0.74 3.06 -1.34
C LEU A 40 -0.56 4.14 -2.42
N SER A 41 -0.77 5.42 -2.06
CA SER A 41 -0.51 6.57 -2.93
C SER A 41 0.96 6.67 -3.37
N PHE A 42 1.90 6.53 -2.44
CA PHE A 42 3.34 6.56 -2.72
C PHE A 42 3.77 5.51 -3.76
N LEU A 43 3.14 4.32 -3.75
CA LEU A 43 3.44 3.27 -4.72
C LEU A 43 3.02 3.63 -6.15
N GLY A 44 2.00 4.48 -6.32
CA GLY A 44 1.64 5.06 -7.62
C GLY A 44 2.80 5.85 -8.23
N ALA A 45 3.59 6.56 -7.43
CA ALA A 45 4.69 7.41 -7.90
C ALA A 45 5.80 6.65 -8.65
N ILE A 46 5.95 5.33 -8.41
CA ILE A 46 6.90 4.47 -9.14
C ILE A 46 6.63 4.56 -10.66
N HIS A 47 5.37 4.63 -11.05
CA HIS A 47 4.96 4.60 -12.45
C HIS A 47 5.31 5.89 -13.18
N TRP A 48 5.27 7.05 -12.51
CA TRP A 48 5.79 8.30 -13.07
C TRP A 48 7.28 8.19 -13.40
N GLY A 49 8.08 7.66 -12.47
CA GLY A 49 9.51 7.44 -12.71
C GLY A 49 9.78 6.46 -13.86
N LEU A 50 8.96 5.42 -14.01
CA LEU A 50 9.06 4.48 -15.13
C LEU A 50 8.64 5.09 -16.47
N ALA A 51 7.60 5.94 -16.47
CA ALA A 51 7.09 6.62 -17.65
C ALA A 51 8.08 7.68 -18.16
N MET A 52 8.70 8.47 -17.26
CA MET A 52 9.72 9.45 -17.64
C MET A 52 10.93 8.82 -18.32
N ASN A 53 11.35 7.63 -17.85
CA ASN A 53 12.44 6.89 -18.50
C ASN A 53 12.04 6.23 -19.84
N ARG A 54 10.75 6.30 -20.22
CA ARG A 54 10.17 5.62 -21.37
C ARG A 54 9.17 6.49 -22.12
N GLU A 55 9.42 7.80 -22.15
CA GLU A 55 8.48 8.81 -22.65
C GLU A 55 8.00 8.54 -24.10
N HIS A 56 8.86 7.90 -24.90
CA HIS A 56 8.58 7.57 -26.31
C HIS A 56 8.04 6.15 -26.52
N SER A 57 7.72 5.41 -25.44
CA SER A 57 7.16 4.06 -25.53
C SER A 57 5.63 4.07 -25.41
N ASP A 58 4.98 3.09 -26.04
CA ASP A 58 3.54 2.84 -25.92
C ASP A 58 3.09 2.53 -24.49
N ASP A 59 4.04 2.26 -23.58
CA ASP A 59 3.78 1.93 -22.18
C ASP A 59 3.57 3.17 -21.30
N ALA A 60 4.06 4.34 -21.73
CA ALA A 60 4.05 5.57 -20.92
C ALA A 60 2.63 6.01 -20.51
N PRO A 61 1.62 6.07 -21.41
CA PRO A 61 0.25 6.44 -21.02
C PRO A 61 -0.34 5.49 -19.97
N MET A 62 -0.15 4.18 -20.16
CA MET A 62 -0.62 3.16 -19.25
C MET A 62 0.03 3.32 -17.87
N LEU A 63 1.35 3.55 -17.80
CA LEU A 63 2.07 3.81 -16.55
C LEU A 63 1.54 5.07 -15.86
N MET A 64 1.34 6.17 -16.59
CA MET A 64 0.79 7.40 -16.02
C MET A 64 -0.61 7.18 -15.43
N MET A 65 -1.50 6.45 -16.11
CA MET A 65 -2.81 6.11 -15.55
C MET A 65 -2.70 5.31 -14.24
N TRP A 66 -1.85 4.29 -14.23
CA TRP A 66 -1.61 3.47 -13.03
C TRP A 66 -0.93 4.23 -11.88
N SER A 67 -0.29 5.35 -12.17
CA SER A 67 0.29 6.20 -11.12
C SER A 67 -0.76 6.89 -10.24
N VAL A 68 -1.94 7.16 -10.81
CA VAL A 68 -2.99 7.96 -10.16
C VAL A 68 -4.00 7.07 -9.42
N ILE A 69 -4.28 5.88 -9.96
CA ILE A 69 -5.28 4.94 -9.42
C ILE A 69 -5.04 4.63 -7.92
N PRO A 70 -3.82 4.29 -7.45
CA PRO A 70 -3.58 3.99 -6.04
C PRO A 70 -3.86 5.17 -5.11
N ALA A 71 -3.55 6.39 -5.54
CA ALA A 71 -3.78 7.61 -4.76
C ALA A 71 -5.29 7.89 -4.62
N LEU A 72 -6.04 7.80 -5.73
CA LEU A 72 -7.49 7.95 -5.72
C LEU A 72 -8.16 6.84 -4.90
N TRP A 73 -7.68 5.60 -5.02
CA TRP A 73 -8.18 4.48 -4.23
C TRP A 73 -8.01 4.74 -2.74
N GLY A 74 -6.81 5.13 -2.31
CA GLY A 74 -6.53 5.48 -0.92
C GLY A 74 -7.41 6.64 -0.44
N PHE A 75 -7.55 7.69 -1.25
CA PHE A 75 -8.40 8.84 -0.94
C PHE A 75 -9.87 8.43 -0.72
N PHE A 76 -10.47 7.71 -1.67
CA PHE A 76 -11.88 7.30 -1.56
C PHE A 76 -12.10 6.23 -0.50
N ALA A 77 -11.11 5.39 -0.19
CA ALA A 77 -11.21 4.44 0.92
C ALA A 77 -11.42 5.14 2.27
N LEU A 78 -10.76 6.29 2.48
CA LEU A 78 -10.85 7.06 3.73
C LEU A 78 -12.17 7.81 3.94
N TRP A 79 -13.06 7.85 2.94
CA TRP A 79 -14.39 8.46 3.09
C TRP A 79 -15.38 7.57 3.85
N TRP A 80 -15.02 6.30 4.05
CA TRP A 80 -15.86 5.31 4.70
C TRP A 80 -15.48 5.12 6.18
N SER A 81 -16.28 4.34 6.90
CA SER A 81 -15.96 3.95 8.27
C SER A 81 -14.62 3.19 8.33
N ALA A 82 -13.95 3.24 9.48
CA ALA A 82 -12.66 2.58 9.68
C ALA A 82 -12.58 1.11 9.20
N PRO A 83 -13.55 0.21 9.49
CA PRO A 83 -13.48 -1.17 8.99
C PRO A 83 -13.60 -1.27 7.47
N VAL A 84 -14.44 -0.44 6.85
CA VAL A 84 -14.61 -0.41 5.39
C VAL A 84 -13.36 0.13 4.72
N ALA A 85 -12.77 1.20 5.27
CA ALA A 85 -11.50 1.75 4.80
C ALA A 85 -10.38 0.70 4.84
N LEU A 86 -10.24 -0.04 5.94
CA LEU A 86 -9.25 -1.13 6.07
C LEU A 86 -9.44 -2.20 4.99
N ALA A 87 -10.68 -2.66 4.76
CA ALA A 87 -10.98 -3.65 3.74
C ALA A 87 -10.66 -3.14 2.32
N LEU A 88 -11.05 -1.90 2.01
CA LEU A 88 -10.75 -1.27 0.72
C LEU A 88 -9.24 -1.09 0.51
N LEU A 89 -8.49 -0.72 1.56
CA LEU A 89 -7.04 -0.57 1.49
C LEU A 89 -6.35 -1.92 1.27
N ILE A 90 -6.78 -2.99 1.94
CA ILE A 90 -6.29 -4.36 1.67
C ILE A 90 -6.49 -4.72 0.20
N LEU A 91 -7.69 -4.51 -0.35
CA LEU A 91 -7.98 -4.74 -1.77
C LEU A 91 -7.10 -3.88 -2.69
N GLY A 92 -6.87 -2.62 -2.32
CA GLY A 92 -5.97 -1.71 -3.04
C GLY A 92 -4.53 -2.22 -3.08
N PHE A 93 -3.99 -2.73 -1.97
CA PHE A 93 -2.65 -3.32 -1.93
C PHE A 93 -2.54 -4.61 -2.75
N ILE A 94 -3.58 -5.45 -2.76
CA ILE A 94 -3.64 -6.64 -3.61
C ILE A 94 -3.63 -6.22 -5.09
N ALA A 95 -4.50 -5.29 -5.48
CA ALA A 95 -4.57 -4.77 -6.84
C ALA A 95 -3.23 -4.15 -7.29
N GLN A 96 -2.59 -3.38 -6.40
CA GLN A 96 -1.29 -2.76 -6.67
C GLN A 96 -0.18 -3.79 -6.85
N TRP A 97 -0.18 -4.88 -6.07
CA TRP A 97 0.78 -5.96 -6.27
C TRP A 97 0.60 -6.67 -7.62
N PHE A 98 -0.64 -6.88 -8.07
CA PHE A 98 -0.89 -7.40 -9.41
C PHE A 98 -0.42 -6.45 -10.51
N ALA A 99 -0.58 -5.13 -10.32
CA ALA A 99 -0.03 -4.13 -11.24
C ALA A 99 1.50 -4.22 -11.28
N ASP A 100 2.18 -4.25 -10.13
CA ASP A 100 3.62 -4.41 -10.03
C ASP A 100 4.12 -5.69 -10.73
N TYR A 101 3.40 -6.81 -10.55
CA TYR A 101 3.72 -8.09 -11.20
C TYR A 101 3.62 -8.01 -12.72
N ARG A 102 2.53 -7.41 -13.24
CA ARG A 102 2.34 -7.23 -14.69
C ARG A 102 3.42 -6.31 -15.28
N ILE A 103 3.75 -5.23 -14.58
CA ILE A 103 4.79 -4.29 -15.01
C ILE A 103 6.17 -4.94 -14.98
N ASN A 104 6.48 -5.74 -13.97
CA ASN A 104 7.76 -6.47 -13.93
C ASN A 104 7.92 -7.45 -15.09
N LYS A 105 6.84 -8.14 -15.48
CA LYS A 105 6.83 -8.99 -16.66
C LYS A 105 7.04 -8.21 -17.97
N ARG A 106 6.45 -7.01 -18.06
CA ARG A 106 6.51 -6.19 -19.28
C ARG A 106 7.84 -5.43 -19.42
N LEU A 107 8.35 -4.89 -18.32
CA LEU A 107 9.48 -3.95 -18.31
C LEU A 107 10.80 -4.55 -17.80
N ASN A 108 10.80 -5.83 -17.40
CA ASN A 108 11.95 -6.53 -16.84
C ASN A 108 12.66 -5.72 -15.73
N LEU A 109 11.90 -5.37 -14.69
CA LEU A 109 12.42 -4.60 -13.56
C LEU A 109 13.53 -5.36 -12.82
N PRO A 110 14.37 -4.68 -12.01
CA PRO A 110 15.44 -5.33 -11.28
C PRO A 110 14.96 -6.51 -10.43
N ASN A 111 15.72 -7.62 -10.42
CA ASN A 111 15.35 -8.89 -9.78
C ASN A 111 14.98 -8.79 -8.29
N TRP A 112 15.38 -7.72 -7.60
CA TRP A 112 15.06 -7.48 -6.19
C TRP A 112 13.68 -6.83 -5.98
N PHE A 113 13.08 -6.22 -7.01
CA PHE A 113 11.87 -5.41 -6.90
C PHE A 113 10.66 -6.25 -6.47
N LEU A 114 10.29 -7.26 -7.26
CA LEU A 114 9.13 -8.10 -6.96
C LEU A 114 9.23 -8.86 -5.64
N PRO A 115 10.37 -9.52 -5.29
CA PRO A 115 10.51 -10.15 -3.99
C PRO A 115 10.33 -9.19 -2.81
N LEU A 116 10.87 -7.96 -2.92
CA LEU A 116 10.69 -6.93 -1.90
C LEU A 116 9.22 -6.48 -1.82
N ARG A 117 8.59 -6.20 -2.97
CA ARG A 117 7.18 -5.78 -3.03
C ARG A 117 6.24 -6.84 -2.48
N SER A 118 6.45 -8.12 -2.80
CA SER A 118 5.68 -9.23 -2.23
C SER A 118 5.78 -9.29 -0.71
N GLY A 119 7.00 -9.19 -0.16
CA GLY A 119 7.19 -9.20 1.30
C GLY A 119 6.52 -8.02 2.01
N LEU A 120 6.65 -6.81 1.45
CA LEU A 120 6.03 -5.61 2.02
C LEU A 120 4.51 -5.63 1.88
N THR A 121 3.98 -6.01 0.72
CA THR A 121 2.52 -6.13 0.53
C THR A 121 1.92 -7.16 1.48
N ALA A 122 2.56 -8.33 1.64
CA ALA A 122 2.11 -9.33 2.60
C ALA A 122 2.09 -8.76 4.03
N ALA A 123 3.18 -8.10 4.46
CA ALA A 123 3.27 -7.49 5.78
C ALA A 123 2.18 -6.43 6.01
N VAL A 124 1.97 -5.53 5.04
CA VAL A 124 0.92 -4.49 5.14
C VAL A 124 -0.47 -5.12 5.22
N ILE A 125 -0.79 -6.09 4.36
CA ILE A 125 -2.09 -6.77 4.39
C ILE A 125 -2.30 -7.49 5.71
N SER A 126 -1.28 -8.19 6.22
CA SER A 126 -1.37 -8.86 7.53
C SER A 126 -1.60 -7.87 8.67
N LEU A 127 -0.92 -6.72 8.66
CA LEU A 127 -1.07 -5.69 9.69
C LEU A 127 -2.43 -4.97 9.64
N LEU A 128 -2.97 -4.73 8.43
CA LEU A 128 -4.31 -4.17 8.28
C LEU A 128 -5.39 -5.19 8.64
N GLY A 129 -5.19 -6.46 8.26
CA GLY A 129 -6.07 -7.56 8.62
C GLY A 129 -6.10 -7.78 10.14
N LEU A 130 -4.94 -7.72 10.80
CA LEU A 130 -4.87 -7.80 12.26
C LEU A 130 -5.63 -6.64 12.93
N LEU A 131 -5.45 -5.41 12.45
CA LEU A 131 -6.16 -4.25 12.98
C LEU A 131 -7.67 -4.36 12.78
N LEU A 132 -8.11 -4.90 11.64
CA LEU A 132 -9.50 -5.20 11.35
C LEU A 132 -10.05 -6.28 12.30
N LEU A 133 -9.28 -7.33 12.58
CA LEU A 133 -9.65 -8.39 13.52
C LEU A 133 -9.78 -7.84 14.96
N GLN A 134 -8.83 -7.03 15.42
CA GLN A 134 -8.88 -6.40 16.74
C GLN A 134 -10.15 -5.54 16.91
N LEU A 135 -10.51 -4.77 15.88
CA LEU A 135 -11.74 -3.98 15.86
C LEU A 135 -13.00 -4.84 16.05
N TYR A 136 -13.10 -6.00 15.41
CA TYR A 136 -14.26 -6.88 15.56
C TYR A 136 -14.24 -7.73 16.83
N ALA A 137 -13.06 -8.05 17.34
CA ALA A 137 -12.90 -8.89 18.53
C ALA A 137 -13.05 -8.10 19.84
N GLY A 138 -12.90 -6.77 19.81
CA GLY A 138 -13.18 -5.89 20.94
C GLY A 138 -12.07 -5.80 21.99
N PHE A 139 -10.81 -6.07 21.61
CA PHE A 139 -9.63 -5.96 22.48
C PHE A 139 -8.39 -5.47 21.73
#